data_AF-A0A7C7FPW5-F1
#
_entry.id   AF-A0A7C7FPW5-F1
#
_cell.length_a   1.000
_cell.length_b   1.000
_cell.length_c   1.000
_cell.angle_alpha   90.00
_cell.angle_beta   90.00
_cell.angle_gamma   90.00
#
_symmetry.space_group_name_H-M   'P 1'
#
loop_
_entity.id
_entity.type
_entity.pdbx_description
1 polymer ?
#
loop_
_entity_poly.entity_id
_entity_poly.type
_entity_poly.pdbx_seq_one_letter_code
_entity_poly.pdbx_strand_id
1 'polypeptide(L)'
;MKKLALHWQVIIGLILGTIYAYAAVHFNWVEFTLNWINPFGDIFINLLKMIAVPLVLFSVISGIISLQDITKLGRMGMKTLAIYLITTMFAVSLGLLLVNLIKPGEKVAEDFRIENRIKYELWKVENGIMDLDAICLSCDPVNAALVAEISDRPPEEVDPWVKDKLDKYKDQKEARPLDSLVDVFPSNIFNSLSSSAMLQIIFFAVFFGIIMVMIPKEKSEPVAKLIDGLNEVFIQMVWVIMKAMPIFVFALMAGQVVKAAGNNKDKFQEILTFLGWYSLNVVIGLGIMIFLVYPLIAKLFARLPIKFFLSGIKQAQLTAFSTSSSVATLPVTMDSIENKLGVSKPVTSFVLPIGATVNMDGTSLYQAVAVVALAQYHLVDLSIAQQLVIVLTATLASIGAAAIPSAGLVLMMVVLTSVGLNPLWIAIIFPVDRILDMCRTVVNVTGDATVASLVAKSEGELNPPAKD
;
A
#
# COMPACT_ATOMS: atom_id res chain seq x y z
N MET A 1 21.83 32.07 -4.52
CA MET A 1 21.53 30.99 -3.54
C MET A 1 21.11 29.75 -4.31
N LYS A 2 21.75 28.60 -4.13
CA LYS A 2 21.33 27.36 -4.82
C LYS A 2 19.92 27.01 -4.35
N LYS A 3 18.95 26.89 -5.28
CA LYS A 3 17.59 26.44 -4.94
C LYS A 3 17.69 25.06 -4.29
N LEU A 4 17.09 24.90 -3.12
CA LEU A 4 17.08 23.62 -2.39
C LEU A 4 16.43 22.55 -3.29
N ALA A 5 17.02 21.36 -3.37
CA ALA A 5 16.44 20.29 -4.19
C ALA A 5 15.07 19.87 -3.65
N LEU A 6 14.13 19.54 -4.54
CA LEU A 6 12.73 19.28 -4.21
C LEU A 6 12.56 18.26 -3.08
N HIS A 7 13.35 17.18 -3.10
CA HIS A 7 13.33 16.16 -2.06
C HIS A 7 13.56 16.69 -0.63
N TRP A 8 14.44 17.68 -0.47
CA TRP A 8 14.69 18.29 0.84
C TRP A 8 13.53 19.18 1.26
N GLN A 9 12.89 19.87 0.31
CA GLN A 9 11.70 20.68 0.59
C GLN A 9 10.54 19.81 1.08
N VAL A 10 10.35 18.63 0.48
CA VAL A 10 9.34 17.64 0.89
C VAL A 10 9.60 17.14 2.32
N ILE A 11 10.84 16.77 2.64
CA ILE A 11 11.21 16.31 3.99
C ILE A 11 10.97 17.42 5.03
N ILE A 12 11.32 18.67 4.70
CA ILE A 12 11.04 19.82 5.58
C ILE A 12 9.55 20.00 5.79
N GLY A 13 8.75 19.96 4.71
CA GLY A 13 7.29 20.06 4.80
C GLY A 13 6.68 18.98 5.70
N LEU A 14 7.17 17.75 5.57
CA LEU A 14 6.77 16.63 6.42
C LEU A 14 7.03 16.90 7.91
N ILE A 15 8.28 17.23 8.26
CA ILE A 15 8.70 17.48 9.65
C ILE A 15 7.92 18.65 10.24
N LEU A 16 7.78 19.74 9.50
CA LEU A 16 7.02 20.90 9.95
C LEU A 16 5.54 20.57 10.16
N GLY A 17 4.94 19.75 9.29
CA GLY A 17 3.55 19.32 9.42
C GLY A 17 3.32 18.49 10.68
N THR A 18 4.25 17.58 11.00
CA THR A 18 4.21 16.78 12.23
C THR A 18 4.38 17.63 13.49
N ILE A 19 5.36 18.56 13.50
CA ILE A 19 5.58 19.47 14.64
C ILE A 19 4.34 20.36 14.85
N TYR A 20 3.79 20.90 13.77
CA TYR A 20 2.56 21.70 13.83
C TYR A 20 1.39 20.87 14.39
N ALA A 21 1.21 19.63 13.97
CA ALA A 21 0.14 18.77 14.48
C ALA A 21 0.26 18.51 15.98
N TYR A 22 1.46 18.24 16.47
CA TYR A 22 1.71 18.07 17.91
C TYR A 22 1.32 19.33 18.69
N ALA A 23 1.71 20.50 18.20
CA ALA A 23 1.28 21.78 18.78
C ALA A 23 -0.24 21.95 18.69
N ALA A 24 -0.87 21.60 17.57
CA ALA A 24 -2.31 21.72 17.39
C ALA A 24 -3.11 20.84 18.37
N VAL A 25 -2.63 19.65 18.70
CA VAL A 25 -3.24 18.80 19.73
C VAL A 25 -3.06 19.44 21.12
N HIS A 26 -1.87 19.96 21.43
CA HIS A 26 -1.58 20.54 22.74
C HIS A 26 -2.31 21.87 23.00
N PHE A 27 -2.44 22.71 21.99
CA PHE A 27 -3.08 24.03 22.06
C PHE A 27 -4.56 24.02 21.64
N ASN A 28 -5.15 22.83 21.46
CA ASN A 28 -6.54 22.64 21.07
C ASN A 28 -6.95 23.30 19.73
N TRP A 29 -6.05 23.29 18.74
CA TRP A 29 -6.29 23.73 17.36
C TRP A 29 -6.70 22.57 16.43
N VAL A 30 -7.20 21.48 17.01
CA VAL A 30 -7.63 20.27 16.30
C VAL A 30 -8.65 20.63 15.22
N GLU A 31 -9.74 21.29 15.57
CA GLU A 31 -10.79 21.68 14.62
C GLU A 31 -10.27 22.65 13.55
N PHE A 32 -9.45 23.64 13.93
CA PHE A 32 -8.86 24.57 12.96
C PHE A 32 -8.02 23.82 11.92
N THR A 33 -7.19 22.88 12.36
CA THR A 33 -6.35 22.08 11.48
C THR A 33 -7.17 21.21 10.53
N LEU A 34 -8.25 20.59 11.03
CA LEU A 34 -9.14 19.78 10.20
C LEU A 34 -9.92 20.60 9.17
N ASN A 35 -10.36 21.81 9.54
CA ASN A 35 -11.22 22.63 8.68
C ASN A 35 -10.43 23.50 7.69
N TRP A 36 -9.21 23.92 8.02
CA TRP A 36 -8.48 24.93 7.24
C TRP A 36 -7.15 24.44 6.67
N ILE A 37 -6.52 23.42 7.26
CA ILE A 37 -5.23 22.90 6.79
C ILE A 37 -5.41 21.58 6.04
N ASN A 38 -6.12 20.61 6.63
CA ASN A 38 -6.34 19.30 6.00
C ASN A 38 -6.93 19.39 4.56
N PRO A 39 -7.83 20.34 4.22
CA PRO A 39 -8.35 20.44 2.85
C PRO A 39 -7.27 20.63 1.78
N PHE A 40 -6.14 21.28 2.08
CA PHE A 40 -5.03 21.37 1.13
C PHE A 40 -4.37 20.02 0.88
N GLY A 41 -4.30 19.15 1.92
CA GLY A 41 -3.88 17.76 1.76
C GLY A 41 -4.87 16.97 0.89
N ASP A 42 -6.18 17.18 1.06
CA ASP A 42 -7.20 16.50 0.26
C ASP A 42 -7.18 16.96 -1.21
N ILE A 43 -7.00 18.27 -1.46
CA ILE A 43 -6.81 18.83 -2.81
C ILE A 43 -5.62 18.16 -3.51
N PHE A 44 -4.50 17.99 -2.81
CA PHE A 44 -3.32 17.35 -3.38
C PHE A 44 -3.58 15.91 -3.85
N ILE A 45 -4.22 15.12 -2.99
CA ILE A 45 -4.58 13.74 -3.32
C ILE A 45 -5.53 13.71 -4.53
N ASN A 46 -6.50 14.63 -4.60
CA ASN A 46 -7.42 14.70 -5.72
C ASN A 46 -6.72 15.07 -7.04
N LEU A 47 -5.79 16.02 -7.01
CA LEU A 47 -4.98 16.40 -8.19
C LEU A 47 -4.15 15.24 -8.73
N LEU A 48 -3.54 14.45 -7.83
CA LEU A 48 -2.76 13.28 -8.22
C LEU A 48 -3.64 12.16 -8.77
N LYS A 49 -4.78 11.87 -8.13
CA LYS A 49 -5.76 10.88 -8.62
C LYS A 49 -6.30 11.26 -10.00
N MET A 50 -6.59 12.54 -10.22
CA MET A 50 -7.07 13.08 -11.50
C MET A 50 -6.09 12.79 -12.66
N ILE A 51 -4.78 12.89 -12.41
CA ILE A 51 -3.77 12.66 -13.44
C ILE A 51 -3.43 11.19 -13.61
N ALA A 52 -3.42 10.44 -12.51
CA ALA A 52 -2.91 9.08 -12.53
C ALA A 52 -3.74 8.15 -13.42
N VAL A 53 -5.08 8.28 -13.40
CA VAL A 53 -5.97 7.42 -14.19
C VAL A 53 -5.75 7.58 -15.71
N PRO A 54 -5.83 8.80 -16.30
CA PRO A 54 -5.58 8.97 -17.72
C PRO A 54 -4.13 8.69 -18.10
N LEU A 55 -3.17 9.05 -17.25
CA LEU A 55 -1.77 8.76 -17.49
C LEU A 55 -1.53 7.26 -17.61
N VAL A 56 -2.04 6.43 -16.70
CA VAL A 56 -1.94 4.96 -16.78
C VAL A 56 -2.45 4.46 -18.13
N LEU A 57 -3.64 4.91 -18.54
CA LEU A 57 -4.25 4.54 -19.81
C LEU A 57 -3.32 4.86 -20.99
N PHE A 58 -2.89 6.12 -21.12
CA PHE A 58 -2.08 6.57 -22.26
C PHE A 58 -0.65 6.02 -22.22
N SER A 59 -0.04 5.93 -21.04
CA SER A 59 1.30 5.34 -20.86
C SER A 59 1.33 3.88 -21.28
N VAL A 60 0.37 3.06 -20.83
CA VAL A 60 0.33 1.63 -21.19
C VAL A 60 0.11 1.45 -22.68
N ILE A 61 -0.82 2.18 -23.30
CA ILE A 61 -1.04 2.12 -24.75
C ILE A 61 0.23 2.53 -25.50
N SER A 62 0.83 3.68 -25.15
CA SER A 62 2.08 4.19 -25.74
C SER A 62 3.22 3.17 -25.61
N GLY A 63 3.36 2.56 -24.43
CA GLY A 63 4.34 1.51 -24.16
C GLY A 63 4.21 0.32 -25.10
N ILE A 64 2.98 -0.16 -25.32
CA ILE A 64 2.75 -1.31 -26.19
C ILE A 64 2.92 -0.97 -27.67
N ILE A 65 2.48 0.22 -28.10
CA ILE A 65 2.71 0.68 -29.48
C ILE A 65 4.20 0.79 -29.79
N SER A 66 5.02 1.16 -28.79
CA SER A 66 6.48 1.21 -28.95
C SER A 66 7.14 -0.19 -29.05
N LEU A 67 6.44 -1.26 -28.66
CA LEU A 67 6.88 -2.64 -28.84
C LEU A 67 6.51 -3.14 -30.24
N GLN A 68 7.52 -3.44 -31.06
CA GLN A 68 7.31 -4.02 -32.40
C GLN A 68 6.99 -5.53 -32.37
N ASP A 69 7.22 -6.21 -31.24
CA ASP A 69 7.09 -7.67 -31.09
C ASP A 69 6.11 -8.04 -29.97
N ILE A 70 4.95 -8.58 -30.37
CA ILE A 70 3.88 -9.03 -29.46
C ILE A 70 4.32 -10.24 -28.62
N THR A 71 5.23 -11.09 -29.11
CA THR A 71 5.72 -12.24 -28.34
C THR A 71 6.58 -11.80 -27.16
N LYS A 72 7.29 -10.67 -27.32
CA LYS A 72 8.05 -10.01 -26.25
C LYS A 72 7.13 -9.55 -25.12
N LEU A 73 5.94 -9.05 -25.44
CA LEU A 73 4.94 -8.59 -24.46
C LEU A 73 4.48 -9.73 -23.52
N GLY A 74 4.09 -10.88 -24.08
CA GLY A 74 3.64 -12.03 -23.28
C GLY A 74 4.73 -12.54 -22.32
N ARG A 75 5.97 -12.64 -22.80
CA ARG A 75 7.12 -13.04 -21.99
C ARG A 75 7.43 -12.01 -20.89
N MET A 76 7.39 -10.71 -21.21
CA MET A 76 7.56 -9.63 -20.24
C MET A 76 6.48 -9.67 -19.15
N GLY A 77 5.22 -9.85 -19.53
CA GLY A 77 4.09 -9.96 -18.61
C GLY A 77 4.25 -11.12 -17.63
N MET A 78 4.51 -12.33 -18.13
CA MET A 78 4.70 -13.49 -17.26
C MET A 78 5.89 -13.34 -16.33
N LYS A 79 7.04 -12.82 -16.81
CA LYS A 79 8.19 -12.54 -15.94
C LYS A 79 7.85 -11.53 -14.85
N THR A 80 7.15 -10.46 -15.21
CA THR A 80 6.75 -9.40 -14.28
C THR A 80 5.86 -9.95 -13.16
N LEU A 81 4.79 -10.64 -13.51
CA LEU A 81 3.86 -11.23 -12.55
C LEU A 81 4.54 -12.29 -11.67
N ALA A 82 5.38 -13.15 -12.25
CA ALA A 82 6.12 -14.15 -11.49
C ALA A 82 7.09 -13.51 -10.47
N ILE A 83 7.81 -12.47 -10.87
CA ILE A 83 8.72 -11.76 -9.97
C ILE A 83 7.92 -11.08 -8.85
N TYR A 84 6.82 -10.38 -9.15
CA TYR A 84 5.98 -9.77 -8.11
C TYR A 84 5.44 -10.80 -7.12
N LEU A 85 4.90 -11.93 -7.57
CA LEU A 85 4.46 -12.99 -6.67
C LEU A 85 5.57 -13.47 -5.73
N ILE A 86 6.78 -13.66 -6.26
CA ILE A 86 7.94 -14.11 -5.47
C ILE A 86 8.34 -13.04 -4.44
N THR A 87 8.41 -11.77 -4.84
CA THR A 87 8.79 -10.69 -3.93
C THR A 87 7.73 -10.44 -2.86
N THR A 88 6.44 -10.57 -3.20
CA THR A 88 5.34 -10.46 -2.24
C THR A 88 5.37 -11.58 -1.20
N MET A 89 5.51 -12.84 -1.64
CA MET A 89 5.64 -13.97 -0.71
C MET A 89 6.85 -13.83 0.22
N PHE A 90 7.96 -13.31 -0.30
CA PHE A 90 9.15 -13.01 0.50
C PHE A 90 8.88 -11.90 1.52
N ALA A 91 8.23 -10.80 1.11
CA ALA A 91 7.88 -9.68 1.98
C ALA A 91 6.96 -10.10 3.13
N VAL A 92 5.94 -10.93 2.83
CA VAL A 92 5.04 -11.50 3.84
C VAL A 92 5.80 -12.40 4.81
N SER A 93 6.66 -13.29 4.29
CA SER A 93 7.46 -14.20 5.10
C SER A 93 8.44 -13.44 6.02
N LEU A 94 9.04 -12.34 5.52
CA LEU A 94 9.87 -11.45 6.31
C LEU A 94 9.07 -10.77 7.43
N GLY A 95 7.85 -10.30 7.13
CA GLY A 95 6.94 -9.73 8.12
C GLY A 95 6.59 -10.72 9.23
N LEU A 96 6.22 -11.95 8.86
CA LEU A 96 5.96 -13.04 9.80
C LEU A 96 7.19 -13.37 10.65
N LEU A 97 8.37 -13.46 10.05
CA LEU A 97 9.60 -13.70 10.79
C LEU A 97 9.83 -12.61 11.86
N LEU A 98 9.72 -11.34 11.48
CA LEU A 98 9.98 -10.22 12.39
C LEU A 98 8.94 -10.11 13.52
N VAL A 99 7.66 -10.31 13.23
CA VAL A 99 6.59 -10.24 14.26
C VAL A 99 6.65 -11.38 15.27
N ASN A 100 7.06 -12.59 14.85
CA ASN A 100 7.27 -13.70 15.78
C ASN A 100 8.55 -13.55 16.63
N LEU A 101 9.55 -12.80 16.15
CA LEU A 101 10.78 -12.51 16.91
C LEU A 101 10.61 -11.35 17.90
N ILE A 102 10.02 -10.24 17.47
CA ILE A 102 9.88 -9.02 18.28
C ILE A 102 8.69 -9.14 19.24
N LYS A 103 7.63 -9.82 18.78
CA LYS A 103 6.37 -10.05 19.52
C LYS A 103 5.76 -8.76 20.09
N PRO A 104 5.39 -7.78 19.22
CA PRO A 104 4.92 -6.48 19.67
C PRO A 104 3.64 -6.54 20.51
N GLY A 105 2.75 -7.51 20.26
CA GLY A 105 1.50 -7.65 21.03
C GLY A 105 1.70 -8.17 22.46
N GLU A 106 2.83 -8.86 22.73
CA GLU A 106 3.17 -9.32 24.09
C GLU A 106 3.79 -8.22 24.97
N LYS A 107 4.04 -7.02 24.42
CA LYS A 107 4.63 -5.89 25.17
C LYS A 107 3.62 -5.08 25.98
N VAL A 108 2.34 -5.40 25.84
CA VAL A 108 1.22 -4.82 26.58
C VAL A 108 1.03 -5.57 27.90
N ALA A 109 0.58 -4.86 28.93
CA ALA A 109 0.32 -5.46 30.25
C ALA A 109 -0.61 -6.69 30.15
N GLU A 110 -0.29 -7.74 30.92
CA GLU A 110 -0.99 -9.03 30.86
C GLU A 110 -2.48 -8.90 31.21
N ASP A 111 -2.81 -8.16 32.28
CA ASP A 111 -4.20 -7.91 32.71
C ASP A 111 -5.06 -7.33 31.57
N PHE A 112 -4.49 -6.40 30.81
CA PHE A 112 -5.18 -5.76 29.68
C PHE A 112 -5.37 -6.75 28.51
N ARG A 113 -4.39 -7.62 28.28
CA ARG A 113 -4.52 -8.67 27.27
C ARG A 113 -5.54 -9.74 27.67
N ILE A 114 -5.67 -10.06 28.96
CA ILE A 114 -6.71 -10.96 29.50
C ILE A 114 -8.10 -10.38 29.25
N GLU A 115 -8.32 -9.08 29.53
CA GLU A 115 -9.58 -8.40 29.20
C GLU A 115 -9.91 -8.53 27.70
N ASN A 116 -8.93 -8.28 26.83
CA ASN A 116 -9.10 -8.38 25.38
C ASN A 116 -9.39 -9.81 24.90
N ARG A 117 -8.75 -10.81 25.53
CA ARG A 117 -8.99 -12.23 25.24
C ARG A 117 -10.43 -12.62 25.57
N ILE A 118 -10.94 -12.22 26.74
CA ILE A 118 -12.32 -12.48 27.14
C ILE A 118 -13.30 -11.83 26.16
N LYS A 119 -13.08 -10.56 25.79
CA LYS A 119 -13.90 -9.88 24.76
C LYS A 119 -13.93 -10.65 23.44
N TYR A 120 -12.78 -11.17 23.01
CA TYR A 120 -12.69 -11.98 21.80
C TYR A 120 -13.45 -13.30 21.91
N GLU A 121 -13.34 -14.00 23.04
CA GLU A 121 -14.06 -15.26 23.27
C GLU A 121 -15.59 -15.08 23.25
N LEU A 122 -16.10 -14.02 23.90
CA LEU A 122 -17.52 -13.68 23.86
C LEU A 122 -17.97 -13.39 22.42
N TRP A 123 -17.21 -12.58 21.68
CA TRP A 123 -17.50 -12.27 20.28
C TRP A 123 -17.49 -13.53 19.39
N LYS A 124 -16.56 -14.48 19.60
CA LYS A 124 -16.52 -15.75 18.85
C LYS A 124 -17.81 -16.55 19.04
N VAL A 125 -18.28 -16.67 20.29
CA VAL A 125 -19.49 -17.42 20.63
C VAL A 125 -20.71 -16.80 19.97
N GLU A 126 -20.85 -15.48 20.02
CA GLU A 126 -21.93 -14.75 19.36
C GLU A 126 -21.96 -14.95 17.83
N ASN A 127 -20.80 -15.12 17.21
CA ASN A 127 -20.64 -15.22 15.76
C ASN A 127 -20.47 -16.67 15.26
N GLY A 128 -20.55 -17.67 16.14
CA GLY A 128 -20.42 -19.09 15.79
C GLY A 128 -19.06 -19.48 15.20
N ILE A 129 -17.97 -18.83 15.65
CA ILE A 129 -16.61 -19.06 15.12
C ILE A 129 -15.92 -20.18 15.90
N MET A 130 -15.26 -21.09 15.19
CA MET A 130 -14.50 -22.21 15.78
C MET A 130 -13.28 -21.74 16.57
N ASP A 131 -12.91 -22.51 17.60
CA ASP A 131 -11.75 -22.21 18.43
C ASP A 131 -10.42 -22.36 17.66
N LEU A 132 -9.57 -21.34 17.80
CA LEU A 132 -8.26 -21.26 17.15
C LEU A 132 -7.14 -21.90 17.98
N ASP A 133 -7.34 -21.99 19.30
CA ASP A 133 -6.40 -22.53 20.27
C ASP A 133 -7.17 -23.18 21.44
N ALA A 134 -6.44 -23.80 22.38
CA ALA A 134 -7.03 -24.51 23.51
C ALA A 134 -7.31 -23.63 24.74
N ILE A 135 -7.08 -22.32 24.65
CA ILE A 135 -7.20 -21.39 25.79
C ILE A 135 -8.66 -20.96 25.92
N CYS A 136 -9.24 -21.03 27.12
CA CYS A 136 -10.54 -20.40 27.41
C CYS A 136 -10.46 -19.63 28.73
N LEU A 137 -10.24 -18.32 28.66
CA LEU A 137 -10.16 -17.47 29.86
C LEU A 137 -11.53 -17.08 30.40
N SER A 138 -12.56 -17.00 29.53
CA SER A 138 -13.95 -16.76 29.93
C SER A 138 -14.59 -17.95 30.64
N CYS A 139 -14.06 -19.17 30.42
CA CYS A 139 -14.50 -20.38 31.11
C CYS A 139 -13.90 -20.52 32.52
N ASP A 140 -12.81 -19.79 32.82
CA ASP A 140 -12.10 -19.91 34.09
C ASP A 140 -12.89 -19.23 35.23
N PRO A 141 -13.22 -19.96 36.32
CA PRO A 141 -13.90 -19.38 37.48
C PRO A 141 -13.21 -18.15 38.07
N VAL A 142 -11.88 -18.03 37.94
CA VAL A 142 -11.10 -16.86 38.43
C VAL A 142 -11.49 -15.58 37.70
N ASN A 143 -11.88 -15.67 36.43
CA ASN A 143 -12.24 -14.51 35.60
C ASN A 143 -13.75 -14.22 35.59
N ALA A 144 -14.58 -14.99 36.30
CA ALA A 144 -16.04 -14.88 36.22
C ALA A 144 -16.57 -13.46 36.53
N ALA A 145 -15.95 -12.76 37.49
CA ALA A 145 -16.30 -11.37 37.81
C ALA A 145 -15.98 -10.40 36.65
N LEU A 146 -14.83 -10.58 36.00
CA LEU A 146 -14.39 -9.77 34.86
C LEU A 146 -15.25 -10.05 33.61
N VAL A 147 -15.63 -11.31 33.39
CA VAL A 147 -16.56 -11.71 32.30
C VAL A 147 -17.92 -11.04 32.47
N ALA A 148 -18.47 -11.05 33.70
CA ALA A 148 -19.74 -10.38 34.00
C ALA A 148 -19.64 -8.86 33.77
N GLU A 149 -18.57 -8.23 34.24
CA GLU A 149 -18.34 -6.80 34.02
C GLU A 149 -18.26 -6.44 32.53
N ILE A 150 -17.52 -7.23 31.74
CA ILE A 150 -17.38 -6.98 30.29
C ILE A 150 -18.70 -7.18 29.55
N SER A 151 -19.48 -8.18 29.94
CA SER A 151 -20.76 -8.50 29.28
C SER A 151 -21.85 -7.46 29.56
N ASP A 152 -21.79 -6.80 30.73
CA ASP A 152 -22.72 -5.71 31.09
C ASP A 152 -22.32 -4.35 30.50
N ARG A 153 -21.12 -4.22 29.92
CA ARG A 153 -20.71 -2.97 29.26
C ARG A 153 -21.53 -2.76 27.98
N PRO A 154 -22.00 -1.53 27.71
CA PRO A 154 -22.63 -1.24 26.43
C PRO A 154 -21.63 -1.52 25.29
N PRO A 155 -22.11 -1.95 24.12
CA PRO A 155 -21.25 -2.16 22.96
C PRO A 155 -20.41 -0.91 22.69
N GLU A 156 -19.10 -1.08 22.52
CA GLU A 156 -18.23 0.04 22.15
C GLU A 156 -18.74 0.64 20.83
N GLU A 157 -18.98 1.96 20.82
CA GLU A 157 -19.40 2.65 19.60
C GLU A 157 -18.33 2.44 18.53
N VAL A 158 -18.71 1.75 17.45
CA VAL A 158 -17.83 1.55 16.31
C VAL A 158 -17.64 2.89 15.62
N ASP A 159 -16.38 3.31 15.51
CA ASP A 159 -16.02 4.55 14.80
C ASP A 159 -16.68 4.58 13.41
N PRO A 160 -17.33 5.69 13.01
CA PRO A 160 -18.02 5.79 11.71
C PRO A 160 -17.15 5.40 10.51
N TRP A 161 -15.84 5.63 10.59
CA TRP A 161 -14.88 5.22 9.57
C TRP A 161 -14.72 3.70 9.50
N VAL A 162 -14.64 3.01 10.65
CA VAL A 162 -14.56 1.54 10.70
C VAL A 162 -15.84 0.92 10.13
N LYS A 163 -16.99 1.54 10.42
CA LYS A 163 -18.29 1.14 9.87
C LYS A 163 -18.34 1.21 8.33
N ASP A 164 -17.87 2.30 7.72
CA ASP A 164 -17.76 2.42 6.25
C ASP A 164 -16.90 1.29 5.65
N LYS A 165 -15.79 0.94 6.30
CA LYS A 165 -14.96 -0.18 5.85
C LYS A 165 -15.66 -1.52 6.01
N LEU A 166 -16.35 -1.73 7.12
CA LEU A 166 -17.10 -2.96 7.38
C LEU A 166 -18.19 -3.20 6.33
N ASP A 167 -18.89 -2.15 5.91
CA ASP A 167 -19.91 -2.25 4.87
C ASP A 167 -19.28 -2.63 3.53
N LYS A 168 -18.16 -2.00 3.15
CA LYS A 168 -17.38 -2.38 1.96
C LYS A 168 -16.83 -3.81 2.00
N TYR A 169 -16.51 -4.32 3.20
CA TYR A 169 -16.08 -5.71 3.39
C TYR A 169 -17.23 -6.69 3.19
N LYS A 170 -18.44 -6.38 3.65
CA LYS A 170 -19.62 -7.24 3.44
C LYS A 170 -19.90 -7.44 1.95
N ASP A 171 -19.77 -6.36 1.17
CA ASP A 171 -19.90 -6.44 -0.30
C ASP A 171 -18.87 -7.39 -0.93
N GLN A 172 -17.66 -7.50 -0.36
CA GLN A 172 -16.62 -8.42 -0.83
C GLN A 172 -16.83 -9.88 -0.42
N LYS A 173 -17.54 -10.14 0.70
CA LYS A 173 -17.77 -11.51 1.20
C LYS A 173 -18.74 -12.31 0.32
N GLU A 174 -19.56 -11.63 -0.46
CA GLU A 174 -20.47 -12.23 -1.44
C GLU A 174 -19.79 -12.55 -2.78
N ALA A 175 -18.51 -12.21 -2.95
CA ALA A 175 -17.76 -12.47 -4.18
C ALA A 175 -17.45 -13.97 -4.36
N ARG A 176 -17.64 -14.46 -5.58
CA ARG A 176 -17.30 -15.82 -5.99
C ARG A 176 -15.78 -15.95 -6.17
N PRO A 177 -15.21 -17.16 -6.05
CA PRO A 177 -13.76 -17.38 -6.12
C PRO A 177 -13.06 -16.87 -7.39
N LEU A 178 -13.78 -16.74 -8.50
CA LEU A 178 -13.25 -16.24 -9.78
C LEU A 178 -13.68 -14.80 -10.10
N ASP A 179 -14.39 -14.12 -9.22
CA ASP A 179 -14.86 -12.75 -9.50
C ASP A 179 -13.69 -11.79 -9.68
N SER A 180 -12.58 -11.94 -8.96
CA SER A 180 -11.37 -11.15 -9.20
C SER A 180 -10.79 -11.33 -10.61
N LEU A 181 -10.98 -12.49 -11.24
CA LEU A 181 -10.57 -12.72 -12.63
C LEU A 181 -11.57 -12.08 -13.61
N VAL A 182 -12.87 -12.17 -13.31
CA VAL A 182 -13.93 -11.53 -14.12
C VAL A 182 -13.80 -10.00 -14.07
N ASP A 183 -13.47 -9.45 -12.91
CA ASP A 183 -13.31 -8.02 -12.66
C ASP A 183 -12.15 -7.40 -13.43
N VAL A 184 -11.22 -8.19 -13.97
CA VAL A 184 -10.18 -7.71 -14.90
C VAL A 184 -10.82 -7.19 -16.20
N PHE A 185 -11.96 -7.75 -16.60
CA PHE A 185 -12.60 -7.47 -17.89
C PHE A 185 -13.72 -6.44 -17.71
N PRO A 186 -13.51 -5.16 -18.09
CA PRO A 186 -14.55 -4.16 -17.96
C PRO A 186 -15.71 -4.40 -18.92
N SER A 187 -16.94 -4.28 -18.42
CA SER A 187 -18.13 -4.18 -19.26
C SER A 187 -18.23 -2.81 -19.96
N ASN A 188 -17.66 -1.77 -19.36
CA ASN A 188 -17.64 -0.41 -19.89
C ASN A 188 -16.39 0.36 -19.41
N ILE A 189 -15.57 0.82 -20.36
CA ILE A 189 -14.34 1.57 -20.07
C ILE A 189 -14.62 2.93 -19.40
N PHE A 190 -15.70 3.63 -19.74
CA PHE A 190 -16.02 4.93 -19.15
C PHE A 190 -16.38 4.80 -17.67
N ASN A 191 -17.09 3.72 -17.31
CA ASN A 191 -17.36 3.40 -15.91
C ASN A 191 -16.05 3.11 -15.17
N SER A 192 -15.15 2.35 -15.79
CA SER A 192 -13.84 2.00 -15.21
C SER A 192 -12.97 3.24 -14.96
N LEU A 193 -12.98 4.19 -15.90
CA LEU A 193 -12.29 5.47 -15.77
C LEU A 193 -12.88 6.33 -14.65
N SER A 194 -14.21 6.37 -14.55
CA SER A 194 -14.92 7.13 -13.51
C SER A 194 -14.68 6.54 -12.11
N SER A 195 -14.74 5.21 -11.98
CA SER A 195 -14.57 4.51 -10.70
C SER A 195 -13.09 4.29 -10.31
N SER A 196 -12.14 4.72 -11.15
CA SER A 196 -10.70 4.47 -10.94
C SER A 196 -10.35 2.98 -10.82
N ALA A 197 -11.05 2.11 -11.56
CA ALA A 197 -10.81 0.67 -11.62
C ALA A 197 -9.53 0.37 -12.43
N MET A 198 -8.36 0.54 -11.81
CA MET A 198 -7.06 0.51 -12.49
C MET A 198 -6.81 -0.78 -13.28
N LEU A 199 -7.13 -1.96 -12.73
CA LEU A 199 -6.88 -3.24 -13.38
C LEU A 199 -7.66 -3.37 -14.71
N GLN A 200 -8.91 -2.90 -14.71
CA GLN A 200 -9.76 -2.83 -15.90
C GLN A 200 -9.22 -1.86 -16.95
N ILE A 201 -8.77 -0.69 -16.49
CA ILE A 201 -8.16 0.34 -17.35
C ILE A 201 -6.88 -0.20 -17.99
N ILE A 202 -6.03 -0.88 -17.22
CA ILE A 202 -4.80 -1.51 -17.71
C ILE A 202 -5.15 -2.61 -18.71
N PHE A 203 -6.10 -3.50 -18.41
CA PHE A 203 -6.51 -4.54 -19.36
C PHE A 203 -6.98 -3.95 -20.69
N PHE A 204 -7.86 -2.94 -20.64
CA PHE A 204 -8.31 -2.23 -21.83
C PHE A 204 -7.13 -1.59 -22.58
N ALA A 205 -6.24 -0.88 -21.88
CA ALA A 205 -5.06 -0.25 -22.45
C ALA A 205 -4.15 -1.26 -23.15
N VAL A 206 -3.95 -2.43 -22.52
CA VAL A 206 -3.15 -3.53 -23.09
C VAL A 206 -3.80 -4.07 -24.35
N PHE A 207 -5.08 -4.43 -24.28
CA PHE A 207 -5.82 -4.94 -25.41
C PHE A 207 -5.85 -3.94 -26.57
N PHE A 208 -6.15 -2.67 -26.28
CA PHE A 208 -6.15 -1.59 -27.26
C PHE A 208 -4.78 -1.41 -27.92
N GLY A 209 -3.70 -1.39 -27.13
CA GLY A 209 -2.33 -1.31 -27.64
C GLY A 209 -1.95 -2.47 -28.55
N ILE A 210 -2.31 -3.71 -28.19
CA ILE A 210 -2.06 -4.89 -29.02
C ILE A 210 -2.80 -4.79 -30.36
N ILE A 211 -4.09 -4.46 -30.34
CA ILE A 211 -4.89 -4.31 -31.57
C ILE A 211 -4.32 -3.19 -32.46
N MET A 212 -3.86 -2.09 -31.86
CA MET A 212 -3.19 -0.99 -32.57
C MET A 212 -1.94 -1.43 -33.34
N VAL A 213 -1.13 -2.33 -32.75
CA VAL A 213 0.07 -2.90 -33.39
C VAL A 213 -0.30 -3.88 -34.51
N MET A 214 -1.46 -4.54 -34.43
CA MET A 214 -1.97 -5.47 -35.45
C MET A 214 -2.63 -4.77 -36.64
N ILE A 215 -3.03 -3.50 -36.50
CA ILE A 215 -3.62 -2.69 -37.56
C ILE A 215 -2.51 -2.15 -38.50
N PRO A 216 -2.74 -2.09 -39.83
CA PRO A 216 -1.79 -1.47 -40.77
C PRO A 216 -1.35 -0.08 -40.32
N LYS A 217 -0.04 0.19 -40.39
CA LYS A 217 0.60 1.37 -39.81
C LYS A 217 -0.01 2.67 -40.32
N GLU A 218 -0.43 2.71 -41.58
CA GLU A 218 -1.06 3.89 -42.20
C GLU A 218 -2.36 4.30 -41.51
N LYS A 219 -3.06 3.35 -40.88
CA LYS A 219 -4.30 3.59 -40.14
C LYS A 219 -4.06 3.83 -38.64
N SER A 220 -3.07 3.16 -38.05
CA SER A 220 -2.79 3.27 -36.61
C SER A 220 -1.89 4.46 -36.26
N GLU A 221 -1.05 4.95 -37.16
CA GLU A 221 -0.09 6.02 -36.88
C GLU A 221 -0.71 7.34 -36.36
N PRO A 222 -1.83 7.85 -36.90
CA PRO A 222 -2.44 9.08 -36.36
C PRO A 222 -2.92 8.92 -34.91
N VAL A 223 -3.49 7.75 -34.59
CA VAL A 223 -3.96 7.43 -33.24
C VAL A 223 -2.77 7.24 -32.29
N ALA A 224 -1.71 6.57 -32.73
CA ALA A 224 -0.48 6.42 -31.96
C ALA A 224 0.13 7.79 -31.58
N LYS A 225 0.25 8.71 -32.54
CA LYS A 225 0.75 10.07 -32.31
C LYS A 225 -0.11 10.86 -31.31
N LEU A 226 -1.44 10.70 -31.38
CA LEU A 226 -2.35 11.31 -30.41
C LEU A 226 -2.12 10.76 -29.00
N ILE A 227 -2.03 9.43 -28.86
CA ILE A 227 -1.79 8.77 -27.57
C ILE A 227 -0.45 9.21 -26.98
N ASP A 228 0.61 9.23 -27.78
CA ASP A 228 1.92 9.70 -27.33
C ASP A 228 1.87 11.17 -26.89
N GLY A 229 1.22 12.04 -27.67
CA GLY A 229 1.06 13.44 -27.30
C GLY A 229 0.28 13.63 -26.00
N LEU A 230 -0.81 12.87 -25.79
CA LEU A 230 -1.56 12.89 -24.54
C LEU A 230 -0.71 12.39 -23.36
N ASN A 231 0.06 11.32 -23.56
CA ASN A 231 0.96 10.81 -22.54
C ASN A 231 1.96 11.88 -22.07
N GLU A 232 2.60 12.58 -23.02
CA GLU A 232 3.53 13.66 -22.70
C GLU A 232 2.84 14.83 -21.96
N VAL A 233 1.62 15.20 -22.33
CA VAL A 233 0.84 16.24 -21.63
C VAL A 233 0.61 15.84 -20.16
N PHE A 234 0.16 14.61 -19.90
CA PHE A 234 -0.08 14.16 -18.53
C PHE A 234 1.22 14.09 -17.71
N ILE A 235 2.34 13.67 -18.31
CA ILE A 235 3.66 13.73 -17.64
C ILE A 235 4.00 15.20 -17.27
N GLN A 236 3.76 16.17 -18.15
CA GLN A 236 4.00 17.59 -17.84
C GLN A 236 3.08 18.12 -16.73
N MET A 237 1.81 17.70 -16.69
CA MET A 237 0.90 18.07 -15.60
C MET A 237 1.43 17.63 -14.23
N VAL A 238 2.06 16.46 -14.16
CA VAL A 238 2.69 15.95 -12.93
C VAL A 238 3.77 16.91 -12.46
N TRP A 239 4.67 17.33 -13.36
CA TRP A 239 5.75 18.25 -13.01
C TRP A 239 5.27 19.57 -12.42
N VAL A 240 4.10 20.06 -12.84
CA VAL A 240 3.50 21.27 -12.29
C VAL A 240 3.06 21.05 -10.84
N ILE A 241 2.34 19.97 -10.56
CA ILE A 241 1.88 19.63 -9.20
C ILE A 241 3.07 19.38 -8.28
N MET A 242 4.11 18.71 -8.78
CA MET A 242 5.30 18.40 -8.00
C MET A 242 6.04 19.64 -7.49
N LYS A 243 5.88 20.81 -8.13
CA LYS A 243 6.46 22.07 -7.62
C LYS A 243 5.77 22.56 -6.33
N ALA A 244 4.48 22.26 -6.16
CA ALA A 244 3.69 22.67 -4.99
C ALA A 244 3.70 21.62 -3.86
N MET A 245 4.28 20.45 -4.12
CA MET A 245 4.32 19.30 -3.24
C MET A 245 4.73 19.59 -1.78
N PRO A 246 5.77 20.39 -1.47
CA PRO A 246 6.18 20.61 -0.06
C PRO A 246 5.06 21.18 0.82
N ILE A 247 4.23 22.06 0.27
CA ILE A 247 3.11 22.71 0.98
C ILE A 247 2.00 21.70 1.23
N PHE A 248 1.67 20.90 0.22
CA PHE A 248 0.66 19.87 0.32
C PHE A 248 1.03 18.78 1.31
N VAL A 249 2.30 18.39 1.36
CA VAL A 249 2.80 17.39 2.29
C VAL A 249 2.75 17.90 3.73
N PHE A 250 3.07 19.17 3.97
CA PHE A 250 2.87 19.81 5.27
C PHE A 250 1.40 19.69 5.71
N ALA A 251 0.47 20.11 4.85
CA ALA A 251 -0.96 20.12 5.15
C ALA A 251 -1.52 18.70 5.39
N LEU A 252 -1.08 17.74 4.58
CA LEU A 252 -1.43 16.34 4.72
C LEU A 252 -0.93 15.81 6.07
N MET A 253 0.33 16.03 6.44
CA MET A 253 0.84 15.56 7.73
C MET A 253 0.14 16.21 8.92
N ALA A 254 -0.10 17.52 8.85
CA ALA A 254 -0.78 18.27 9.89
C ALA A 254 -2.18 17.70 10.18
N GLY A 255 -2.98 17.50 9.13
CA GLY A 255 -4.34 16.96 9.26
C GLY A 255 -4.38 15.52 9.76
N GLN A 256 -3.46 14.68 9.32
CA GLN A 256 -3.50 13.25 9.63
C GLN A 256 -3.06 12.93 11.06
N VAL A 257 -2.01 13.60 11.56
CA VAL A 257 -1.55 13.40 12.94
C VAL A 257 -2.60 13.89 13.95
N VAL A 258 -3.30 14.98 13.65
CA VAL A 258 -4.40 15.49 14.48
C VAL A 258 -5.57 14.50 14.56
N LYS A 259 -5.92 13.82 13.45
CA LYS A 259 -6.97 12.77 13.43
C LYS A 259 -6.62 11.56 14.30
N ALA A 260 -5.34 11.26 14.47
CA ALA A 260 -4.86 10.07 15.18
C ALA A 260 -4.82 10.20 16.72
N ALA A 261 -4.92 11.41 17.28
CA ALA A 261 -4.48 11.67 18.66
C ALA A 261 -5.43 11.21 19.80
N GLY A 262 -6.75 11.09 19.60
CA GLY A 262 -7.71 10.55 20.61
C GLY A 262 -7.80 11.29 21.97
N ASN A 263 -8.73 10.88 22.86
CA ASN A 263 -9.13 11.65 24.08
C ASN A 263 -9.16 10.92 25.44
N ASN A 264 -8.67 9.68 25.60
CA ASN A 264 -8.73 8.95 26.89
C ASN A 264 -7.31 8.59 27.37
N LYS A 265 -6.95 8.65 28.67
CA LYS A 265 -5.53 8.70 29.11
C LYS A 265 -4.88 7.38 29.56
N ASP A 266 -5.60 6.48 30.24
CA ASP A 266 -4.97 5.28 30.84
C ASP A 266 -4.96 4.07 29.89
N LYS A 267 -6.08 3.76 29.24
CA LYS A 267 -6.12 2.79 28.11
C LYS A 267 -5.21 3.21 26.95
N PHE A 268 -4.97 4.50 26.83
CA PHE A 268 -4.12 5.07 25.79
C PHE A 268 -2.65 4.76 25.99
N GLN A 269 -2.14 4.63 27.22
CA GLN A 269 -0.73 4.26 27.42
C GLN A 269 -0.44 2.83 26.92
N GLU A 270 -1.34 1.89 27.21
CA GLU A 270 -1.21 0.50 26.74
C GLU A 270 -1.39 0.41 25.21
N ILE A 271 -2.40 1.11 24.66
CA ILE A 271 -2.60 1.20 23.20
C ILE A 271 -1.39 1.84 22.53
N LEU A 272 -0.82 2.92 23.08
CA LEU A 272 0.38 3.56 22.54
C LEU A 272 1.60 2.63 22.60
N THR A 273 1.75 1.87 23.69
CA THR A 273 2.84 0.89 23.83
C THR A 273 2.74 -0.17 22.73
N PHE A 274 1.55 -0.73 22.53
CA PHE A 274 1.27 -1.65 21.43
C PHE A 274 1.59 -1.01 20.07
N LEU A 275 0.99 0.14 19.78
CA LEU A 275 1.13 0.85 18.51
C LEU A 275 2.57 1.23 18.21
N GLY A 276 3.36 1.60 19.22
CA GLY A 276 4.78 1.92 19.10
C GLY A 276 5.61 0.71 18.67
N TRP A 277 5.48 -0.42 19.40
CA TRP A 277 6.19 -1.65 19.08
C TRP A 277 5.74 -2.26 17.74
N TYR A 278 4.45 -2.23 17.47
CA TYR A 278 3.87 -2.65 16.19
C TYR A 278 4.41 -1.82 15.04
N SER A 279 4.35 -0.48 15.14
CA SER A 279 4.86 0.42 14.10
C SER A 279 6.35 0.26 13.87
N LEU A 280 7.13 0.08 14.95
CA LEU A 280 8.57 -0.16 14.85
C LEU A 280 8.86 -1.46 14.09
N ASN A 281 8.12 -2.55 14.38
CA ASN A 281 8.26 -3.81 13.68
C ASN A 281 8.02 -3.65 12.17
N VAL A 282 6.90 -3.03 11.80
CA VAL A 282 6.55 -2.76 10.40
C VAL A 282 7.65 -1.92 9.74
N VAL A 283 8.07 -0.81 10.34
CA VAL A 283 9.09 0.08 9.78
C VAL A 283 10.44 -0.63 9.61
N ILE A 284 10.83 -1.51 10.53
CA ILE A 284 12.04 -2.33 10.39
C ILE A 284 11.91 -3.26 9.18
N GLY A 285 10.79 -3.97 9.04
CA GLY A 285 10.55 -4.87 7.90
C GLY A 285 10.57 -4.13 6.56
N LEU A 286 9.85 -3.01 6.47
CA LEU A 286 9.83 -2.16 5.28
C LEU A 286 11.23 -1.57 4.98
N GLY A 287 11.98 -1.19 6.01
CA GLY A 287 13.35 -0.71 5.90
C GLY A 287 14.31 -1.77 5.37
N ILE A 288 14.20 -3.02 5.85
CA ILE A 288 14.96 -4.16 5.32
C ILE A 288 14.65 -4.35 3.82
N MET A 289 13.38 -4.24 3.42
CA MET A 289 13.02 -4.33 2.00
C MET A 289 13.70 -3.24 1.16
N ILE A 290 13.62 -1.97 1.58
CA ILE A 290 14.14 -0.82 0.84
C ILE A 290 15.67 -0.78 0.80
N PHE A 291 16.35 -1.03 1.91
CA PHE A 291 17.78 -0.78 2.04
C PHE A 291 18.64 -2.03 1.87
N LEU A 292 18.06 -3.23 2.01
CA LEU A 292 18.79 -4.48 1.88
C LEU A 292 18.28 -5.34 0.72
N VAL A 293 17.00 -5.75 0.75
CA VAL A 293 16.47 -6.77 -0.16
C VAL A 293 16.45 -6.28 -1.61
N TYR A 294 15.74 -5.20 -1.90
CA TYR A 294 15.62 -4.70 -3.27
C TYR A 294 16.95 -4.22 -3.87
N PRO A 295 17.80 -3.46 -3.16
CA PRO A 295 19.09 -3.06 -3.72
C PRO A 295 20.02 -4.25 -3.96
N LEU A 296 19.94 -5.29 -3.12
CA LEU A 296 20.68 -6.53 -3.34
C LEU A 296 20.16 -7.27 -4.58
N ILE A 297 18.85 -7.39 -4.75
CA ILE A 297 18.23 -7.97 -5.95
C ILE A 297 18.65 -7.19 -7.21
N ALA A 298 18.57 -5.85 -7.17
CA ALA A 298 19.00 -4.99 -8.27
C ALA A 298 20.50 -5.16 -8.59
N LYS A 299 21.35 -5.31 -7.57
CA LYS A 299 22.79 -5.55 -7.75
C LYS A 299 23.08 -6.92 -8.34
N LEU A 300 22.45 -7.98 -7.84
CA LEU A 300 22.74 -9.34 -8.24
C LEU A 300 22.16 -9.68 -9.62
N PHE A 301 20.92 -9.26 -9.88
CA PHE A 301 20.18 -9.69 -11.08
C PHE A 301 20.13 -8.62 -12.18
N ALA A 302 19.90 -7.34 -11.83
CA ALA A 302 19.94 -6.25 -12.82
C ALA A 302 21.36 -5.70 -13.05
N ARG A 303 22.35 -6.10 -12.24
CA ARG A 303 23.74 -5.61 -12.27
C ARG A 303 23.86 -4.09 -12.07
N LEU A 304 22.93 -3.49 -11.34
CA LEU A 304 22.96 -2.08 -10.97
C LEU A 304 23.68 -1.90 -9.62
N PRO A 305 24.69 -1.02 -9.52
CA PRO A 305 25.31 -0.73 -8.21
C PRO A 305 24.27 -0.19 -7.22
N ILE A 306 24.30 -0.65 -5.97
CA ILE A 306 23.33 -0.27 -4.92
C ILE A 306 23.17 1.25 -4.80
N LYS A 307 24.30 1.99 -4.72
CA LYS A 307 24.28 3.44 -4.60
C LYS A 307 23.62 4.11 -5.81
N PHE A 308 23.92 3.61 -7.00
CA PHE A 308 23.36 4.12 -8.25
C PHE A 308 21.84 3.90 -8.28
N PHE A 309 21.39 2.67 -8.01
CA PHE A 309 19.97 2.32 -7.94
C PHE A 309 19.19 3.22 -6.96
N LEU A 310 19.63 3.27 -5.69
CA LEU A 310 18.97 4.06 -4.65
C LEU A 310 18.97 5.56 -4.99
N SER A 311 20.05 6.08 -5.59
CA SER A 311 20.11 7.48 -6.00
C SER A 311 19.16 7.80 -7.17
N GLY A 312 18.97 6.86 -8.10
CA GLY A 312 18.08 7.01 -9.25
C GLY A 312 16.61 7.09 -8.82
N ILE A 313 16.19 6.24 -7.88
CA ILE A 313 14.78 6.14 -7.46
C ILE A 313 14.39 7.07 -6.30
N LYS A 314 15.33 7.82 -5.73
CA LYS A 314 15.10 8.68 -4.55
C LYS A 314 13.90 9.63 -4.70
N GLN A 315 13.71 10.20 -5.90
CA GLN A 315 12.58 11.11 -6.14
C GLN A 315 11.23 10.37 -6.14
N ALA A 316 11.18 9.19 -6.76
CA ALA A 316 10.00 8.33 -6.73
C ALA A 316 9.68 7.91 -5.29
N GLN A 317 10.68 7.49 -4.51
CA GLN A 317 10.50 7.10 -3.09
C GLN A 317 9.93 8.24 -2.23
N LEU A 318 10.44 9.46 -2.37
CA LEU A 318 9.94 10.58 -1.58
C LEU A 318 8.56 11.04 -2.00
N THR A 319 8.26 10.92 -3.29
CA THR A 319 6.91 11.15 -3.81
C THR A 319 5.95 10.12 -3.23
N ALA A 320 6.28 8.83 -3.34
CA ALA A 320 5.51 7.71 -2.78
C ALA A 320 5.23 7.90 -1.30
N PHE A 321 6.26 8.26 -0.53
CA PHE A 321 6.11 8.51 0.91
C PHE A 321 5.05 9.58 1.15
N SER A 322 5.18 10.71 0.45
CA SER A 322 4.37 11.89 0.70
C SER A 322 2.93 11.81 0.20
N THR A 323 2.70 11.06 -0.88
CA THR A 323 1.38 10.90 -1.53
C THR A 323 0.63 9.72 -0.96
N SER A 324 1.35 8.72 -0.44
CA SER A 324 0.81 7.43 0.01
C SER A 324 -0.03 6.75 -1.07
N SER A 325 0.36 6.89 -2.34
CA SER A 325 -0.28 6.20 -3.45
C SER A 325 0.74 5.85 -4.53
N SER A 326 0.83 4.55 -4.87
CA SER A 326 1.70 4.04 -5.93
C SER A 326 1.29 4.60 -7.29
N VAL A 327 -0.01 4.61 -7.58
CA VAL A 327 -0.60 5.13 -8.83
C VAL A 327 -0.38 6.64 -8.97
N ALA A 328 -0.54 7.41 -7.90
CA ALA A 328 -0.21 8.84 -7.89
C ALA A 328 1.29 9.13 -8.17
N THR A 329 2.16 8.18 -7.83
CA THR A 329 3.61 8.32 -7.94
C THR A 329 4.15 7.78 -9.26
N LEU A 330 3.37 6.96 -9.97
CA LEU A 330 3.72 6.30 -11.22
C LEU A 330 4.46 7.20 -12.22
N PRO A 331 4.02 8.43 -12.55
CA PRO A 331 4.76 9.28 -13.49
C PRO A 331 6.19 9.60 -13.04
N VAL A 332 6.38 9.88 -11.74
CA VAL A 332 7.71 10.18 -11.18
C VAL A 332 8.58 8.91 -11.14
N THR A 333 7.94 7.76 -10.92
CA THR A 333 8.58 6.45 -10.99
C THR A 333 9.05 6.15 -12.40
N MET A 334 8.20 6.34 -13.42
CA MET A 334 8.54 6.17 -14.83
C MET A 334 9.73 7.05 -15.23
N ASP A 335 9.66 8.36 -14.96
CA ASP A 335 10.78 9.29 -15.25
C ASP A 335 12.09 8.86 -14.56
N SER A 336 12.02 8.51 -13.28
CA SER A 336 13.21 8.14 -12.51
C SER A 336 13.86 6.86 -13.05
N ILE A 337 13.07 5.91 -13.53
CA ILE A 337 13.58 4.62 -14.01
C ILE A 337 14.04 4.72 -15.48
N GLU A 338 13.31 5.47 -16.32
CA GLU A 338 13.69 5.72 -17.71
C GLU A 338 14.97 6.57 -17.78
N ASN A 339 14.93 7.77 -17.21
CA ASN A 339 15.95 8.78 -17.45
C ASN A 339 17.18 8.64 -16.53
N LYS A 340 17.05 7.95 -15.39
CA LYS A 340 18.18 7.79 -14.44
C LYS A 340 18.70 6.38 -14.32
N LEU A 341 17.85 5.36 -14.38
CA LEU A 341 18.29 3.96 -14.35
C LEU A 341 18.53 3.39 -15.76
N GLY A 342 18.04 4.05 -16.81
CA GLY A 342 18.28 3.65 -18.20
C GLY A 342 17.41 2.49 -18.67
N VAL A 343 16.25 2.27 -18.06
CA VAL A 343 15.27 1.30 -18.56
C VAL A 343 14.52 1.89 -19.74
N SER A 344 14.27 1.12 -20.79
CA SER A 344 13.56 1.65 -21.96
C SER A 344 12.07 1.92 -21.69
N LYS A 345 11.52 2.92 -22.40
CA LYS A 345 10.10 3.31 -22.37
C LYS A 345 9.11 2.13 -22.54
N PRO A 346 9.35 1.17 -23.46
CA PRO A 346 8.48 0.00 -23.56
C PRO A 346 8.35 -0.81 -22.26
N VAL A 347 9.45 -0.96 -21.51
CA VAL A 347 9.44 -1.74 -20.26
C VAL A 347 8.79 -0.94 -19.13
N THR A 348 9.15 0.33 -18.95
CA THR A 348 8.59 1.18 -17.90
C THR A 348 7.09 1.39 -18.08
N SER A 349 6.64 1.70 -19.30
CA SER A 349 5.23 1.90 -19.63
C SER A 349 4.35 0.66 -19.50
N PHE A 350 4.95 -0.54 -19.46
CA PHE A 350 4.21 -1.78 -19.28
C PHE A 350 4.29 -2.31 -17.84
N VAL A 351 5.51 -2.41 -17.29
CA VAL A 351 5.76 -3.07 -16.00
C VAL A 351 5.31 -2.22 -14.81
N LEU A 352 5.52 -0.91 -14.86
CA LEU A 352 5.25 -0.02 -13.71
C LEU A 352 3.75 0.22 -13.49
N PRO A 353 2.92 0.44 -14.52
CA PRO A 353 1.47 0.58 -14.30
C PRO A 353 0.85 -0.70 -13.74
N ILE A 354 1.29 -1.88 -14.21
CA ILE A 354 0.87 -3.17 -13.66
C ILE A 354 1.36 -3.31 -12.20
N GLY A 355 2.61 -2.94 -11.93
CA GLY A 355 3.19 -2.94 -10.58
C GLY A 355 2.40 -2.10 -9.60
N ALA A 356 2.03 -0.88 -9.99
CA ALA A 356 1.28 0.04 -9.14
C ALA A 356 -0.07 -0.50 -8.63
N THR A 357 -0.61 -1.56 -9.25
CA THR A 357 -1.83 -2.26 -8.80
C THR A 357 -1.58 -3.64 -8.24
N VAL A 358 -0.66 -4.42 -8.82
CA VAL A 358 -0.46 -5.83 -8.46
C VAL A 358 0.61 -5.99 -7.37
N ASN A 359 1.64 -5.15 -7.40
CA ASN A 359 2.77 -5.24 -6.49
C ASN A 359 2.49 -4.43 -5.22
N MET A 360 2.07 -5.14 -4.17
CA MET A 360 1.83 -4.55 -2.86
C MET A 360 2.67 -5.17 -1.75
N ASP A 361 3.95 -5.47 -2.03
CA ASP A 361 4.90 -6.06 -1.07
C ASP A 361 4.89 -5.40 0.33
N GLY A 362 4.89 -4.06 0.38
CA GLY A 362 4.80 -3.31 1.64
C GLY A 362 3.46 -3.51 2.35
N THR A 363 2.36 -3.56 1.61
CA THR A 363 1.03 -3.82 2.16
C THR A 363 0.91 -5.24 2.70
N SER A 364 1.41 -6.23 1.97
CA SER A 364 1.35 -7.64 2.38
C SER A 364 2.25 -7.92 3.59
N LEU A 365 3.45 -7.32 3.65
CA LEU A 365 4.31 -7.36 4.85
C LEU A 365 3.59 -6.76 6.06
N TYR A 366 3.00 -5.57 5.90
CA TYR A 366 2.23 -4.91 6.95
C TYR A 366 1.03 -5.74 7.42
N GLN A 367 0.31 -6.38 6.50
CA GLN A 367 -0.82 -7.27 6.83
C GLN A 367 -0.37 -8.45 7.66
N ALA A 368 0.71 -9.10 7.27
CA ALA A 368 1.26 -10.22 8.00
C ALA A 368 1.67 -9.84 9.43
N VAL A 369 2.37 -8.69 9.58
CA VAL A 369 2.76 -8.17 10.90
C VAL A 369 1.53 -7.79 11.72
N ALA A 370 0.55 -7.11 11.15
CA ALA A 370 -0.64 -6.64 11.85
C ALA A 370 -1.49 -7.80 12.38
N VAL A 371 -1.76 -8.82 11.56
CA VAL A 371 -2.60 -9.95 11.96
C VAL A 371 -2.00 -10.69 13.15
N VAL A 372 -0.69 -10.99 13.09
CA VAL A 372 -0.01 -11.70 14.19
C VAL A 372 0.16 -10.80 15.42
N ALA A 373 0.46 -9.52 15.25
CA ALA A 373 0.56 -8.57 16.36
C ALA A 373 -0.77 -8.39 17.10
N LEU A 374 -1.88 -8.31 16.35
CA LEU A 374 -3.23 -8.23 16.91
C LEU A 374 -3.64 -9.53 17.61
N ALA A 375 -3.29 -10.70 17.06
CA ALA A 375 -3.50 -11.97 17.73
C ALA A 375 -2.74 -12.03 19.07
N GLN A 376 -1.45 -11.66 19.08
CA GLN A 376 -0.64 -11.55 20.30
C GLN A 376 -1.27 -10.58 21.32
N TYR A 377 -1.76 -9.41 20.87
CA TYR A 377 -2.43 -8.41 21.72
C TYR A 377 -3.70 -8.94 22.40
N HIS A 378 -4.36 -9.94 21.81
CA HIS A 378 -5.55 -10.59 22.36
C HIS A 378 -5.26 -11.97 23.01
N LEU A 379 -3.99 -12.30 23.29
CA LEU A 379 -3.57 -13.62 23.80
C LEU A 379 -4.03 -14.79 22.92
N VAL A 380 -4.08 -14.60 21.59
CA VAL A 380 -4.40 -15.66 20.64
C VAL A 380 -3.11 -16.18 20.01
N ASP A 381 -2.85 -17.47 20.18
CA ASP A 381 -1.67 -18.11 19.62
C ASP A 381 -1.97 -18.68 18.23
N LEU A 382 -1.34 -18.08 17.21
CA LEU A 382 -1.48 -18.55 15.82
C LEU A 382 -0.45 -19.63 15.50
N SER A 383 -0.95 -20.82 15.20
CA SER A 383 -0.16 -21.95 14.71
C SER A 383 0.55 -21.64 13.39
N ILE A 384 1.60 -22.39 13.10
CA ILE A 384 2.33 -22.30 11.82
C ILE A 384 1.38 -22.49 10.63
N ALA A 385 0.40 -23.39 10.75
CA ALA A 385 -0.60 -23.63 9.69
C ALA A 385 -1.46 -22.39 9.42
N GLN A 386 -1.95 -21.71 10.46
CA GLN A 386 -2.69 -20.45 10.32
C GLN A 386 -1.79 -19.34 9.75
N GLN A 387 -0.53 -19.28 10.13
CA GLN A 387 0.41 -18.32 9.56
C GLN A 387 0.67 -18.57 8.06
N LEU A 388 0.70 -19.82 7.61
CA LEU A 388 0.75 -20.14 6.18
C LEU A 388 -0.51 -19.69 5.43
N VAL A 389 -1.69 -19.81 6.06
CA VAL A 389 -2.94 -19.25 5.51
C VAL A 389 -2.84 -17.72 5.37
N ILE A 390 -2.21 -17.03 6.32
CA ILE A 390 -1.94 -15.57 6.23
C ILE A 390 -1.03 -15.28 5.02
N VAL A 391 0.03 -16.06 4.79
CA VAL A 391 0.91 -15.89 3.62
C VAL A 391 0.09 -15.94 2.33
N LEU A 392 -0.71 -16.99 2.17
CA LEU A 392 -1.49 -17.22 0.95
C LEU A 392 -2.54 -16.14 0.75
N THR A 393 -3.33 -15.84 1.78
CA THR A 393 -4.44 -14.89 1.71
C THR A 393 -3.95 -13.46 1.50
N ALA A 394 -2.89 -13.02 2.19
CA ALA A 394 -2.31 -11.69 2.01
C ALA A 394 -1.65 -11.52 0.62
N THR A 395 -1.05 -12.58 0.07
CA THR A 395 -0.46 -12.57 -1.28
C THR A 395 -1.53 -12.55 -2.37
N LEU A 396 -2.63 -13.29 -2.18
CA LEU A 396 -3.74 -13.27 -3.16
C LEU A 396 -4.52 -11.95 -3.09
N ALA A 397 -4.76 -11.44 -1.88
CA ALA A 397 -5.46 -10.19 -1.65
C ALA A 397 -4.73 -8.97 -2.25
N SER A 398 -3.40 -9.01 -2.39
CA SER A 398 -2.65 -7.90 -2.98
C SER A 398 -2.81 -7.75 -4.49
N ILE A 399 -3.18 -8.82 -5.22
CA ILE A 399 -3.26 -8.81 -6.69
C ILE A 399 -4.51 -8.08 -7.22
N GLY A 400 -5.58 -8.02 -6.41
CA GLY A 400 -6.86 -7.39 -6.75
C GLY A 400 -7.16 -6.09 -6.00
N ALA A 401 -6.18 -5.58 -5.27
CA ALA A 401 -6.35 -4.41 -4.41
C ALA A 401 -6.41 -3.12 -5.22
N ALA A 402 -7.49 -2.33 -5.06
CA ALA A 402 -7.55 -1.00 -5.64
C ALA A 402 -6.43 -0.12 -5.05
N ALA A 403 -5.66 0.55 -5.91
CA ALA A 403 -4.53 1.41 -5.53
C ALA A 403 -4.99 2.78 -4.95
N ILE A 404 -5.94 2.76 -4.02
CA ILE A 404 -6.49 3.92 -3.33
C ILE A 404 -5.96 3.98 -1.88
N PRO A 405 -5.77 5.18 -1.31
CA PRO A 405 -5.36 5.34 0.08
C PRO A 405 -6.29 4.56 1.03
N SER A 406 -5.70 3.92 2.05
CA SER A 406 -6.42 3.09 3.04
C SER A 406 -7.14 1.85 2.49
N ALA A 407 -6.84 1.38 1.26
CA ALA A 407 -7.31 0.08 0.75
C ALA A 407 -6.77 -1.11 1.56
N GLY A 408 -5.55 -0.97 2.10
CA GLY A 408 -4.88 -2.03 2.87
C GLY A 408 -5.66 -2.52 4.09
N LEU A 409 -6.49 -1.67 4.70
CA LEU A 409 -7.30 -2.01 5.88
C LEU A 409 -8.57 -2.80 5.53
N VAL A 410 -9.16 -2.61 4.34
CA VAL A 410 -10.28 -3.46 3.90
C VAL A 410 -9.80 -4.88 3.65
N LEU A 411 -8.66 -5.00 2.96
CA LEU A 411 -8.00 -6.26 2.69
C LEU A 411 -7.53 -6.94 3.98
N MET A 412 -7.13 -6.17 4.99
CA MET A 412 -6.79 -6.71 6.32
C MET A 412 -7.94 -7.49 6.93
N MET A 413 -9.18 -7.04 6.78
CA MET A 413 -10.35 -7.76 7.32
C MET A 413 -10.52 -9.13 6.66
N VAL A 414 -10.20 -9.25 5.37
CA VAL A 414 -10.19 -10.54 4.67
C VAL A 414 -9.12 -11.46 5.28
N VAL A 415 -7.91 -10.96 5.51
CA VAL A 415 -6.83 -11.76 6.11
C VAL A 415 -7.15 -12.16 7.55
N LEU A 416 -7.64 -11.23 8.39
CA LEU A 416 -8.07 -11.52 9.77
C LEU A 416 -9.14 -12.61 9.82
N THR A 417 -10.18 -12.48 9.00
CA THR A 417 -11.29 -13.44 8.98
C THR A 417 -10.91 -14.78 8.39
N SER A 418 -9.93 -14.83 7.48
CA SER A 418 -9.41 -16.09 6.92
C SER A 418 -8.79 -17.02 7.97
N VAL A 419 -8.34 -16.46 9.09
CA VAL A 419 -7.80 -17.21 10.24
C VAL A 419 -8.69 -17.12 11.47
N GLY A 420 -9.95 -16.70 11.33
CA GLY A 420 -10.95 -16.69 12.41
C GLY A 420 -10.83 -15.55 13.43
N LEU A 421 -10.08 -14.49 13.12
CA LEU A 421 -9.93 -13.33 13.99
C LEU A 421 -10.99 -12.26 13.73
N ASN A 422 -11.19 -11.38 14.72
CA ASN A 422 -12.20 -10.32 14.62
C ASN A 422 -11.73 -9.21 13.65
N PRO A 423 -12.47 -8.94 12.56
CA PRO A 423 -12.12 -7.89 11.60
C PRO A 423 -12.14 -6.47 12.21
N LEU A 424 -12.88 -6.24 13.30
CA LEU A 424 -12.96 -4.93 13.96
C LEU A 424 -11.66 -4.52 14.65
N TRP A 425 -10.73 -5.45 14.87
CA TRP A 425 -9.42 -5.15 15.45
C TRP A 425 -8.58 -4.17 14.62
N ILE A 426 -8.93 -3.96 13.34
CA ILE A 426 -8.33 -2.90 12.52
C ILE A 426 -8.46 -1.51 13.15
N ALA A 427 -9.47 -1.29 14.00
CA ALA A 427 -9.68 -0.03 14.72
C ALA A 427 -8.51 0.30 15.65
N ILE A 428 -7.85 -0.71 16.21
CA ILE A 428 -6.74 -0.55 17.15
C ILE A 428 -5.51 0.03 16.43
N ILE A 429 -5.22 -0.43 15.21
CA ILE A 429 -4.05 -0.03 14.42
C ILE A 429 -4.32 1.19 13.53
N PHE A 430 -5.58 1.56 13.34
CA PHE A 430 -5.99 2.68 12.49
C PHE A 430 -5.24 4.00 12.79
N PRO A 431 -5.02 4.41 14.06
CA PRO A 431 -4.35 5.67 14.35
C PRO A 431 -2.95 5.80 13.74
N VAL A 432 -2.21 4.69 13.62
CA VAL A 432 -0.85 4.69 13.02
C VAL A 432 -0.84 4.28 11.56
N ASP A 433 -1.94 3.70 11.05
CA ASP A 433 -2.02 3.15 9.69
C ASP A 433 -1.64 4.18 8.64
N ARG A 434 -2.01 5.45 8.84
CA ARG A 434 -1.69 6.50 7.87
C ARG A 434 -0.19 6.70 7.69
N ILE A 435 0.57 6.74 8.78
CA ILE A 435 2.03 6.90 8.74
C ILE A 435 2.65 5.65 8.11
N LEU A 436 2.16 4.48 8.47
CA LEU A 436 2.63 3.22 7.90
C LEU A 436 2.27 3.09 6.42
N ASP A 437 1.15 3.65 5.95
CA ASP A 437 0.75 3.74 4.53
C ASP A 437 1.78 4.46 3.68
N MET A 438 2.31 5.56 4.19
CA MET A 438 3.41 6.31 3.57
C MET A 438 4.61 5.40 3.37
N CYS A 439 5.07 4.72 4.41
CA CYS A 439 6.21 3.79 4.36
C CYS A 439 5.96 2.61 3.40
N ARG A 440 4.77 2.01 3.45
CA ARG A 440 4.37 0.89 2.59
C ARG A 440 4.42 1.26 1.12
N THR A 441 3.92 2.45 0.78
CA THR A 441 3.92 2.95 -0.59
C THR A 441 5.36 3.09 -1.12
N VAL A 442 6.31 3.52 -0.29
CA VAL A 442 7.74 3.57 -0.69
C VAL A 442 8.28 2.20 -1.04
N VAL A 443 7.94 1.17 -0.25
CA VAL A 443 8.37 -0.21 -0.52
C VAL A 443 7.80 -0.68 -1.85
N ASN A 444 6.50 -0.50 -2.10
CA ASN A 444 5.83 -0.92 -3.34
C ASN A 444 6.51 -0.28 -4.57
N VAL A 445 6.70 1.05 -4.55
CA VAL A 445 7.36 1.78 -5.65
C VAL A 445 8.84 1.37 -5.82
N THR A 446 9.53 1.04 -4.72
CA THR A 446 10.92 0.52 -4.79
C THR A 446 10.96 -0.89 -5.41
N GLY A 447 9.97 -1.72 -5.08
CA GLY A 447 9.76 -3.02 -5.69
C GLY A 447 9.50 -2.89 -7.20
N ASP A 448 8.58 -2.01 -7.61
CA ASP A 448 8.27 -1.74 -9.02
C ASP A 448 9.52 -1.35 -9.81
N ALA A 449 10.34 -0.45 -9.23
CA ALA A 449 11.60 -0.04 -9.85
C ALA A 449 12.60 -1.19 -9.99
N THR A 450 12.65 -2.08 -8.99
CA THR A 450 13.50 -3.26 -8.99
C THR A 450 13.05 -4.25 -10.07
N VAL A 451 11.75 -4.56 -10.11
CA VAL A 451 11.18 -5.51 -11.08
C VAL A 451 11.30 -4.98 -12.49
N ALA A 452 11.01 -3.69 -12.74
CA ALA A 452 11.22 -3.07 -14.05
C ALA A 452 12.69 -3.18 -14.50
N SER A 453 13.65 -2.96 -13.59
CA SER A 453 15.08 -3.10 -13.90
C SER A 453 15.48 -4.55 -14.20
N LEU A 454 14.91 -5.53 -13.50
CA LEU A 454 15.15 -6.96 -13.72
C LEU A 454 14.58 -7.41 -15.07
N VAL A 455 13.32 -7.05 -15.35
CA VAL A 455 12.64 -7.36 -16.60
C VAL A 455 13.41 -6.73 -17.76
N ALA A 456 13.76 -5.46 -17.66
CA ALA A 456 14.57 -4.75 -18.65
C ALA A 456 15.89 -5.45 -18.92
N LYS A 457 16.62 -5.83 -17.87
CA LYS A 457 17.88 -6.57 -18.02
C LYS A 457 17.69 -7.90 -18.76
N SER A 458 16.62 -8.62 -18.43
CA SER A 458 16.30 -9.92 -19.04
C SER A 458 15.86 -9.84 -20.50
N GLU A 459 15.42 -8.66 -20.95
CA GLU A 459 14.94 -8.39 -22.32
C GLU A 459 15.91 -7.56 -23.15
N GLY A 460 17.10 -7.23 -22.62
CA GLY A 460 18.11 -6.43 -23.30
C GLY A 460 17.79 -4.93 -23.39
N GLU A 461 16.90 -4.44 -22.52
CA GLU A 461 16.29 -3.10 -22.54
C GLU A 461 16.79 -2.20 -21.39
N LEU A 462 17.93 -2.56 -20.79
CA LEU A 462 18.56 -1.80 -19.71
C LEU A 462 19.89 -1.20 -20.18
N ASN A 463 19.91 0.12 -20.34
CA ASN A 463 21.03 0.92 -20.81
C ASN A 463 21.37 2.03 -19.80
N PRO A 464 22.01 1.71 -18.66
CA PRO A 464 22.32 2.71 -17.64
C PRO A 464 23.28 3.76 -18.23
N PRO A 465 23.10 5.06 -17.94
CA PRO A 465 24.04 6.10 -18.37
C PRO A 465 25.47 5.76 -17.92
N ALA A 466 26.45 6.05 -18.77
CA ALA A 466 27.86 5.81 -18.48
C ALA A 466 28.24 6.49 -17.16
N LYS A 467 29.04 5.81 -16.34
CA LYS A 467 29.60 6.42 -15.13
C LYS A 467 30.57 7.53 -15.55
N ASP A 468 30.17 8.78 -15.32
CA ASP A 468 31.13 9.89 -15.21
C ASP A 468 31.96 9.77 -13.92
#